data_AF-A0A137NUI5-F1
#
_entry.id   AF-A0A137NUI5-F1
#
_cell.length_a   1.000
_cell.length_b   1.000
_cell.length_c   1.000
_cell.angle_alpha   90.00
_cell.angle_beta   90.00
_cell.angle_gamma   90.00
#
_symmetry.space_group_name_H-M   'P 1'
#
loop_
_entity.id
_entity.type
_entity.pdbx_description
1 polymer ?
#
loop_
_entity_poly.entity_id
_entity_poly.type
_entity_poly.pdbx_seq_one_letter_code
_entity_poly.pdbx_strand_id
1 'polypeptide(L)'
;MFMKQSSIWFGRIYVKISIVIIILINSGICCDGYYYMKSITDPNENSVYISTQFDFSVTLTIAIVEFIYNLITIYKIVKEAAKSNSSALKLLIIKLVGVLLLFFIADIAVTIIYGIVDEFYSVSLCAYLIALKLQTEYFCLSKIRQCIIIVQSCENSRS
;
A
#
# COMPACT_ATOMS: atom_id res chain seq x y z
N MET A 1 1.18 -2.34 3.18
CA MET A 1 0.57 -2.41 4.52
C MET A 1 -0.77 -1.70 4.43
N PHE A 2 -1.85 -2.48 4.50
CA PHE A 2 -3.28 -2.07 4.52
C PHE A 2 -4.11 -3.15 5.27
N MET A 3 -3.44 -4.16 5.82
CA MET A 3 -4.02 -5.49 6.09
C MET A 3 -4.73 -5.57 7.44
N LYS A 4 -4.27 -4.81 8.45
CA LYS A 4 -4.82 -4.91 9.81
C LYS A 4 -6.19 -4.24 9.91
N GLN A 5 -6.38 -3.06 9.32
CA GLN A 5 -7.66 -2.35 9.34
C GLN A 5 -8.63 -2.79 8.22
N SER A 6 -8.13 -3.24 7.06
CA SER A 6 -9.00 -3.81 6.01
C SER A 6 -9.63 -5.14 6.42
N SER A 7 -9.05 -5.92 7.34
CA SER A 7 -9.64 -7.17 7.82
C SER A 7 -11.07 -7.01 8.36
N ILE A 8 -11.38 -5.84 8.93
CA ILE A 8 -12.70 -5.48 9.46
C ILE A 8 -13.72 -5.27 8.31
N TRP A 9 -13.25 -4.86 7.13
CA TRP A 9 -14.07 -4.57 5.94
C TRP A 9 -14.05 -5.67 4.85
N PHE A 10 -13.11 -6.61 4.92
CA PHE A 10 -12.79 -7.51 3.81
C PHE A 10 -12.91 -9.02 4.08
N GLY A 11 -13.26 -9.42 5.31
CA GLY A 11 -13.58 -10.81 5.63
C GLY A 11 -12.39 -11.78 5.47
N ARG A 12 -12.68 -13.10 5.55
CA ARG A 12 -11.66 -14.16 5.60
C ARG A 12 -10.81 -14.31 4.32
N ILE A 13 -11.32 -13.86 3.18
CA ILE A 13 -10.63 -13.97 1.87
C ILE A 13 -9.39 -13.07 1.84
N TYR A 14 -9.49 -11.85 2.37
CA TYR A 14 -8.37 -10.92 2.40
C TYR A 14 -7.20 -11.44 3.24
N VAL A 15 -7.50 -12.05 4.39
CA VAL A 15 -6.49 -12.64 5.26
C VAL A 15 -5.70 -13.74 4.52
N LYS A 16 -6.38 -14.58 3.73
CA LYS A 16 -5.71 -15.61 2.92
C LYS A 16 -4.80 -15.00 1.85
N ILE A 17 -5.27 -14.00 1.10
CA ILE A 17 -4.46 -13.32 0.07
C ILE A 17 -3.26 -12.63 0.72
N SER A 18 -3.45 -11.98 1.86
CA SER A 18 -2.38 -11.37 2.65
C SER A 18 -1.32 -12.36 3.11
N ILE A 19 -1.72 -13.54 3.60
CA ILE A 19 -0.78 -14.60 4.00
C ILE A 19 0.04 -15.08 2.80
N VAL A 20 -0.60 -15.30 1.64
CA VAL A 20 0.11 -15.69 0.41
C VAL A 20 1.12 -14.63 -0.01
N ILE A 21 0.73 -13.35 0.00
CA ILE A 21 1.64 -12.24 -0.33
C ILE A 21 2.81 -12.17 0.66
N ILE A 22 2.57 -12.35 1.96
CA ILE A 22 3.63 -12.37 2.97
C ILE A 22 4.61 -13.50 2.70
N ILE A 23 4.12 -14.72 2.42
CA ILE A 23 4.97 -15.86 2.10
C ILE A 23 5.83 -15.55 0.87
N LEU A 24 5.22 -15.05 -0.21
CA LEU A 24 5.93 -14.70 -1.45
C LEU A 24 7.01 -13.63 -1.24
N ILE A 25 6.69 -12.57 -0.49
CA ILE A 25 7.65 -11.50 -0.16
C ILE A 25 8.81 -12.06 0.66
N ASN A 26 8.54 -12.87 1.68
CA ASN A 26 9.60 -13.45 2.52
C ASN A 26 10.49 -14.40 1.72
N SER A 27 9.92 -15.24 0.84
CA SER A 27 10.72 -16.08 -0.05
C SER A 27 11.57 -15.24 -1.01
N GLY A 28 11.04 -14.12 -1.51
CA GLY A 28 11.78 -13.19 -2.35
C GLY A 28 12.97 -12.57 -1.61
N ILE A 29 12.76 -12.08 -0.38
CA ILE A 29 13.82 -11.53 0.48
C ILE A 29 14.90 -12.56 0.77
N CYS A 30 14.55 -13.83 1.02
CA CYS A 30 15.54 -14.89 1.22
C CYS A 30 16.36 -15.16 -0.05
N CYS A 31 15.73 -15.15 -1.23
CA CYS A 31 16.43 -15.29 -2.50
C CYS A 31 17.38 -14.10 -2.74
N ASP A 32 16.90 -12.88 -2.56
CA ASP A 32 17.72 -11.68 -2.73
C ASP A 32 18.92 -11.66 -1.78
N GLY A 33 18.69 -11.93 -0.49
CA GLY A 33 19.77 -12.04 0.50
C GLY A 33 20.82 -13.10 0.15
N TYR A 34 20.43 -14.20 -0.50
CA TYR A 34 21.37 -15.20 -1.01
C TYR A 34 22.23 -14.65 -2.17
N TYR A 35 21.63 -13.96 -3.15
CA TYR A 35 22.36 -13.38 -4.27
C TYR A 35 23.25 -12.21 -3.85
N TYR A 36 22.82 -11.42 -2.86
CA TYR A 36 23.63 -10.38 -2.23
C TYR A 36 24.84 -10.96 -1.48
N MET A 37 24.65 -12.01 -0.68
CA MET A 37 25.78 -12.68 -0.03
C MET A 37 26.73 -13.33 -1.04
N LYS A 38 26.18 -13.86 -2.13
CA LYS A 38 26.97 -14.42 -3.23
C LYS A 38 27.78 -13.34 -3.94
N SER A 39 27.23 -12.16 -4.21
CA SER A 39 27.94 -11.07 -4.88
C SER A 39 29.07 -10.49 -4.03
N ILE A 40 28.96 -10.55 -2.70
CA ILE A 40 30.06 -10.19 -1.78
C ILE A 40 31.16 -11.25 -1.74
N THR A 41 30.79 -12.53 -1.77
CA THR A 41 31.74 -13.64 -1.54
C THR A 41 32.44 -14.09 -2.84
N ASP A 42 31.75 -13.99 -3.97
CA ASP A 42 32.25 -14.31 -5.31
C ASP A 42 31.67 -13.30 -6.32
N PRO A 43 32.28 -12.12 -6.44
CA PRO A 43 31.76 -11.01 -7.24
C PRO A 43 31.82 -11.36 -8.72
N ASN A 44 30.67 -11.78 -9.26
CA ASN A 44 30.47 -12.01 -10.68
C ASN A 44 29.50 -10.94 -11.21
N GLU A 45 29.82 -10.28 -12.33
CA GLU A 45 29.00 -9.19 -12.90
C GLU A 45 27.53 -9.61 -13.11
N ASN A 46 27.30 -10.88 -13.47
CA ASN A 46 25.97 -11.45 -13.60
C ASN A 46 25.21 -11.51 -12.27
N SER A 47 25.89 -11.73 -11.14
CA SER A 47 25.24 -11.80 -9.82
C SER A 47 24.76 -10.43 -9.36
N VAL A 48 25.53 -9.37 -9.63
CA VAL A 48 25.17 -7.98 -9.31
C VAL A 48 23.97 -7.55 -10.16
N TYR A 49 24.00 -7.81 -11.47
CA TYR A 49 22.88 -7.50 -12.36
C TYR A 49 21.58 -8.21 -11.96
N ILE A 50 21.66 -9.50 -11.61
CA ILE A 50 20.48 -10.27 -11.16
C ILE A 50 19.90 -9.69 -9.86
N SER A 51 20.74 -9.30 -8.90
CA SER A 51 20.29 -8.69 -7.63
C SER A 51 19.55 -7.38 -7.87
N THR A 52 20.13 -6.45 -8.65
CA THR A 52 19.51 -5.15 -8.93
C THR A 52 18.19 -5.28 -9.70
N GLN A 53 18.11 -6.21 -10.66
CA GLN A 53 16.85 -6.47 -11.38
C GLN A 53 15.79 -7.09 -10.48
N PHE A 54 16.20 -7.94 -9.53
CA PHE A 54 15.31 -8.55 -8.57
C PHE A 54 14.73 -7.50 -7.61
N ASP A 55 15.54 -6.61 -7.07
CA ASP A 55 15.10 -5.51 -6.21
C ASP A 55 14.14 -4.56 -6.90
N PHE A 56 14.43 -4.21 -8.16
CA PHE A 56 13.52 -3.41 -8.97
C PHE A 56 12.17 -4.13 -9.17
N SER A 57 12.20 -5.42 -9.52
CA SER A 57 10.99 -6.23 -9.73
C SER A 57 10.16 -6.38 -8.45
N VAL A 58 10.79 -6.57 -7.29
CA VAL A 58 10.10 -6.66 -6.00
C VAL A 58 9.45 -5.32 -5.66
N THR A 59 10.17 -4.22 -5.82
CA THR A 59 9.65 -2.86 -5.56
C THR A 59 8.45 -2.55 -6.45
N LEU A 60 8.55 -2.87 -7.75
CA LEU A 60 7.47 -2.69 -8.71
C LEU A 60 6.25 -3.57 -8.38
N THR A 61 6.47 -4.83 -8.01
CA THR A 61 5.39 -5.77 -7.66
C THR A 61 4.65 -5.29 -6.42
N ILE A 62 5.38 -4.82 -5.40
CA ILE A 62 4.78 -4.27 -4.17
C ILE A 62 3.93 -3.03 -4.50
N ALA A 63 4.44 -2.13 -5.36
CA ALA A 63 3.70 -0.94 -5.78
C ALA A 63 2.40 -1.28 -6.53
N ILE A 64 2.44 -2.26 -7.45
CA ILE A 64 1.25 -2.72 -8.18
C ILE A 64 0.23 -3.35 -7.23
N VAL A 65 0.68 -4.22 -6.33
CA VAL A 65 -0.18 -4.86 -5.33
C VAL A 65 -0.83 -3.77 -4.47
N GLU A 66 -0.06 -2.83 -3.94
CA GLU A 66 -0.56 -1.74 -3.12
C GLU A 66 -1.62 -0.89 -3.86
N PHE A 67 -1.38 -0.59 -5.13
CA PHE A 67 -2.34 0.13 -5.97
C PHE A 67 -3.67 -0.62 -6.12
N ILE A 68 -3.63 -1.94 -6.37
CA ILE A 68 -4.83 -2.77 -6.45
C ILE A 68 -5.59 -2.76 -5.12
N TYR A 69 -4.89 -2.93 -3.99
CA TYR A 69 -5.51 -2.90 -2.66
C TYR A 69 -6.19 -1.55 -2.37
N ASN A 70 -5.53 -0.45 -2.73
CA ASN A 70 -6.06 0.90 -2.56
C ASN A 70 -7.30 1.12 -3.43
N LEU A 71 -7.28 0.70 -4.70
CA LEU A 71 -8.42 0.77 -5.61
C LEU A 71 -9.65 0.02 -5.08
N ILE A 72 -9.46 -1.23 -4.64
CA ILE A 72 -10.57 -2.04 -4.13
C ILE A 72 -11.15 -1.41 -2.85
N THR A 73 -10.29 -0.86 -1.98
CA THR A 73 -10.74 -0.19 -0.75
C THR A 73 -11.55 1.06 -1.06
N ILE A 74 -11.07 1.91 -1.98
CA ILE A 74 -11.82 3.07 -2.46
C ILE A 74 -13.17 2.64 -3.02
N TYR A 75 -13.20 1.64 -3.89
CA TYR A 75 -14.45 1.17 -4.51
C TYR A 75 -15.50 0.78 -3.46
N LYS A 76 -15.09 0.06 -2.42
CA LYS A 76 -15.98 -0.30 -1.32
C LYS A 76 -16.46 0.91 -0.52
N ILE A 77 -15.56 1.83 -0.17
CA ILE A 77 -15.90 3.04 0.58
C ILE A 77 -16.88 3.91 -0.22
N VAL A 78 -16.63 4.11 -1.51
CA VAL A 78 -17.52 4.84 -2.43
C VAL A 78 -18.88 4.15 -2.52
N LYS A 79 -18.91 2.81 -2.64
CA LYS A 79 -20.16 2.05 -2.71
C LYS A 79 -20.99 2.18 -1.43
N GLU A 80 -20.37 2.12 -0.25
CA GLU A 80 -21.10 2.33 1.01
C GLU A 80 -21.55 3.78 1.19
N ALA A 81 -20.73 4.75 0.78
CA ALA A 81 -21.12 6.15 0.84
C ALA A 81 -22.15 6.56 -0.18
N ALA A 82 -22.27 5.87 -1.32
CA ALA A 82 -23.34 6.09 -2.27
C ALA A 82 -24.72 5.73 -1.71
N LYS A 83 -24.78 4.82 -0.72
CA LYS A 83 -26.01 4.51 0.03
C LYS A 83 -26.35 5.61 1.05
N SER A 84 -25.34 6.33 1.52
CA SER A 84 -25.48 7.45 2.46
C SER A 84 -25.77 8.75 1.69
N ASN A 85 -26.86 9.45 2.04
CA ASN A 85 -27.18 10.73 1.39
C ASN A 85 -26.41 11.93 1.98
N SER A 86 -25.32 11.69 2.72
CA SER A 86 -24.53 12.74 3.38
C SER A 86 -23.48 13.38 2.47
N SER A 87 -23.64 14.66 2.15
CA SER A 87 -22.65 15.44 1.38
C SER A 87 -21.29 15.53 2.06
N ALA A 88 -21.24 15.50 3.40
CA ALA A 88 -20.00 15.53 4.16
C ALA A 88 -19.17 14.26 3.94
N LEU A 89 -19.82 13.09 3.85
CA LEU A 89 -19.16 11.81 3.58
C LEU A 89 -18.57 11.77 2.16
N LYS A 90 -19.31 12.29 1.17
CA LYS A 90 -18.85 12.39 -0.22
C LYS A 90 -17.60 13.26 -0.35
N LEU A 91 -17.57 14.43 0.30
CA LEU A 91 -16.40 15.31 0.32
C LEU A 91 -15.17 14.64 0.94
N LEU A 92 -15.37 13.89 2.02
CA LEU A 92 -14.30 13.20 2.73
C LEU A 92 -13.70 12.07 1.88
N ILE A 93 -14.52 11.37 1.09
CA ILE A 93 -14.06 10.33 0.16
C ILE A 93 -13.24 10.93 -0.98
N ILE A 94 -13.67 12.05 -1.56
CA ILE A 94 -12.90 12.74 -2.61
C ILE A 94 -11.50 13.10 -2.08
N LYS A 95 -11.41 13.61 -0.84
CA LYS A 95 -10.12 13.91 -0.20
C LYS A 95 -9.26 12.64 -0.02
N LEU A 96 -9.86 11.54 0.42
CA LEU A 96 -9.15 10.26 0.55
C LEU A 96 -8.58 9.79 -0.80
N VAL A 97 -9.39 9.83 -1.86
CA VAL A 97 -8.96 9.45 -3.21
C VAL A 97 -7.81 10.33 -3.70
N GLY A 98 -7.89 11.65 -3.45
CA GLY A 98 -6.80 12.57 -3.79
C GLY A 98 -5.48 12.24 -3.08
N VAL A 99 -5.53 11.91 -1.79
CA VAL A 99 -4.34 11.52 -1.01
C VAL A 99 -3.74 10.20 -1.54
N LEU A 100 -4.58 9.22 -1.89
CA LEU A 100 -4.13 7.94 -2.45
C LEU A 100 -3.49 8.11 -3.83
N LEU A 101 -4.04 8.97 -4.69
CA LEU A 101 -3.42 9.32 -5.98
C LEU A 101 -2.06 10.00 -5.78
N LEU A 102 -1.95 10.88 -4.79
CA LEU A 102 -0.69 11.56 -4.47
C LEU A 102 0.38 10.55 -4.03
N PHE A 103 0.02 9.57 -3.19
CA PHE A 103 0.93 8.49 -2.82
C PHE A 103 1.33 7.61 -4.01
N PHE A 104 0.42 7.31 -4.91
CA PHE A 104 0.73 6.53 -6.11
C PHE A 104 1.71 7.26 -7.05
N ILE A 105 1.53 8.57 -7.24
CA ILE A 105 2.48 9.39 -8.01
C ILE A 105 3.85 9.39 -7.33
N ALA A 106 3.89 9.47 -6.00
CA ALA A 106 5.13 9.41 -5.24
C ALA A 106 5.83 8.04 -5.35
N ASP A 107 5.09 6.93 -5.37
CA ASP A 107 5.65 5.59 -5.60
C ASP A 107 6.33 5.48 -6.98
N ILE A 108 5.66 6.00 -8.02
CA ILE A 108 6.23 6.05 -9.37
C ILE A 108 7.50 6.89 -9.38
N ALA A 109 7.48 8.06 -8.74
CA ALA A 109 8.65 8.94 -8.67
C ALA A 109 9.83 8.25 -7.97
N VAL A 110 9.60 7.56 -6.84
CA VAL A 110 10.64 6.81 -6.12
C VAL A 110 11.20 5.67 -6.99
N THR A 111 10.33 4.97 -7.73
CA THR A 111 10.74 3.90 -8.66
C THR A 111 11.60 4.43 -9.80
N ILE A 112 11.26 5.61 -10.35
CA ILE A 112 12.07 6.27 -11.39
C ILE A 112 13.43 6.71 -10.83
N ILE A 113 13.48 7.28 -9.62
CA ILE A 113 14.72 7.68 -8.95
C ILE A 113 15.62 6.45 -8.72
N TYR A 114 15.04 5.30 -8.35
CA TYR A 114 15.76 4.03 -8.17
C TYR A 114 16.48 3.61 -9.46
N GLY A 115 15.78 3.66 -10.60
CA GLY A 115 16.31 3.14 -11.86
C GLY A 115 17.23 4.10 -12.64
N ILE A 116 17.20 5.40 -12.35
CA ILE A 116 17.89 6.43 -13.18
C ILE A 116 18.95 7.21 -12.40
N VAL A 117 18.74 7.48 -11.12
CA VAL A 117 19.55 8.47 -10.39
C VAL A 117 20.48 7.81 -9.39
N ASP A 118 19.91 7.28 -8.31
CA ASP A 118 20.68 6.71 -7.20
C ASP A 118 19.77 5.80 -6.36
N GLU A 119 20.18 4.54 -6.25
CA GLU A 119 19.50 3.51 -5.47
C GLU A 119 19.39 3.90 -3.98
N PHE A 120 20.43 4.51 -3.41
CA PHE A 120 20.49 4.83 -1.98
C PHE A 120 19.48 5.92 -1.58
N TYR A 121 19.36 6.95 -2.41
CA TYR A 121 18.35 8.00 -2.21
C TYR A 121 16.94 7.45 -2.38
N SER A 122 16.73 6.56 -3.35
CA SER A 122 15.43 5.95 -3.56
C SER A 122 15.01 5.07 -2.38
N VAL A 123 15.91 4.23 -1.85
CA VAL A 123 15.62 3.39 -0.67
C VAL A 123 15.26 4.23 0.56
N SER A 124 15.98 5.35 0.78
CA SER A 124 15.69 6.26 1.89
C SER A 124 14.34 6.96 1.75
N LEU A 125 14.02 7.45 0.55
CA LEU A 125 12.72 8.07 0.25
C LEU A 125 11.58 7.05 0.32
N CYS A 126 11.81 5.82 -0.10
CA CYS A 126 10.85 4.72 0.00
C CYS A 126 10.47 4.45 1.46
N ALA A 127 11.45 4.37 2.37
CA ALA A 127 11.19 4.19 3.80
C ALA A 127 10.35 5.33 4.40
N TYR A 128 10.66 6.58 4.04
CA TYR A 128 9.89 7.74 4.47
C TYR A 128 8.46 7.73 3.92
N LEU A 129 8.29 7.39 2.64
CA LEU A 129 6.99 7.30 1.97
C LEU A 129 6.11 6.23 2.62
N ILE A 130 6.68 5.06 2.92
CA ILE A 130 6.00 3.98 3.65
C ILE A 130 5.53 4.48 5.03
N ALA A 131 6.38 5.19 5.78
CA ALA A 131 6.01 5.73 7.08
C ALA A 131 4.85 6.74 6.99
N LEU A 132 4.88 7.64 6.00
CA LEU A 132 3.80 8.60 5.76
C LEU A 132 2.49 7.91 5.38
N LYS A 133 2.54 6.92 4.50
CA LYS A 133 1.37 6.11 4.11
C LYS A 133 0.73 5.46 5.31
N LEU A 134 1.55 4.89 6.19
CA LEU A 134 1.12 4.18 7.40
C LEU A 134 0.44 5.12 8.41
N GLN A 135 1.02 6.30 8.64
CA GLN A 135 0.41 7.33 9.48
C GLN A 135 -0.90 7.85 8.88
N THR A 136 -0.91 8.09 7.57
CA THR A 136 -2.08 8.61 6.85
C THR A 136 -3.23 7.60 6.85
N GLU A 137 -2.94 6.32 6.64
CA GLU A 137 -3.91 5.23 6.77
C GLU A 137 -4.53 5.24 8.17
N TYR A 138 -3.69 5.26 9.22
CA TYR A 138 -4.16 5.22 10.60
C TYR A 138 -5.06 6.42 10.95
N PHE A 139 -4.68 7.63 10.56
CA PHE A 139 -5.48 8.84 10.82
C PHE A 139 -6.75 8.90 9.96
N CYS A 140 -6.64 8.66 8.65
CA CYS A 140 -7.74 8.87 7.72
C CYS A 140 -8.82 7.79 7.86
N LEU A 141 -8.44 6.51 7.93
CA LEU A 141 -9.41 5.41 8.12
C LEU A 141 -10.09 5.46 9.48
N SER A 142 -9.38 5.85 10.54
CA SER A 142 -9.98 6.04 11.87
C SER A 142 -11.08 7.11 11.84
N LYS A 143 -10.83 8.24 11.17
CA LYS A 143 -11.83 9.31 11.01
C LYS A 143 -13.00 8.90 10.13
N ILE A 144 -12.76 8.20 9.01
CA ILE A 144 -13.83 7.65 8.16
C ILE A 144 -14.72 6.70 8.97
N ARG A 145 -14.11 5.81 9.76
CA ARG A 145 -14.85 4.87 10.61
C ARG A 145 -15.74 5.60 11.62
N GLN A 146 -15.20 6.63 12.28
CA GLN A 146 -15.98 7.45 13.22
C GLN A 146 -17.16 8.13 12.51
N CYS A 147 -16.95 8.71 11.32
CA CYS A 147 -18.03 9.30 10.54
C CYS A 147 -19.12 8.28 10.16
N ILE A 148 -18.75 7.07 9.73
CA ILE A 148 -19.72 6.03 9.36
C ILE A 148 -20.56 5.62 10.58
N ILE A 149 -19.94 5.41 11.75
CA ILE A 149 -20.64 5.04 12.99
C ILE A 149 -21.63 6.15 13.41
N ILE A 150 -21.21 7.41 13.31
CA ILE A 150 -22.07 8.55 13.65
C ILE A 150 -23.27 8.62 12.70
N VAL A 151 -23.06 8.47 11.39
CA VAL A 151 -24.14 8.46 10.40
C VAL A 151 -25.13 7.32 10.68
N GLN A 152 -24.65 6.11 10.93
CA GLN A 152 -25.50 4.95 11.26
C GLN A 152 -26.28 5.16 12.57
N SER A 153 -25.66 5.76 13.58
CA SER A 153 -26.33 6.05 14.86
C SER A 153 -27.41 7.12 14.70
N CYS A 154 -27.16 8.15 13.89
CA CYS A 154 -28.14 9.19 13.58
C CYS A 154 -29.32 8.67 12.75
N GLU A 155 -29.08 7.73 11.83
CA GLU A 155 -30.15 7.08 11.05
C GLU A 155 -31.02 6.17 11.92
N ASN A 156 -30.43 5.34 12.79
CA ASN A 156 -31.18 4.49 13.73
C ASN A 156 -31.93 5.27 14.81
N SER A 157 -31.47 6.47 15.18
CA SER A 157 -32.19 7.32 16.16
C SER A 157 -33.41 8.02 15.56
N ARG A 158 -33.56 8.00 14.23
CA ARG A 158 -34.68 8.62 13.50
C ARG A 158 -35.77 7.63 13.07
N SER A 159 -35.58 6.33 13.27
CA SER A 159 -36.61 5.28 13.11
C SER A 159 -37.24 4.92 14.44
#